data_AF-A0A2N2H5X7-F1
#
_entry.id   AF-A0A2N2H5X7-F1
#
_cell.length_a   1.000
_cell.length_b   1.000
_cell.length_c   1.000
_cell.angle_alpha   90.00
_cell.angle_beta   90.00
_cell.angle_gamma   90.00
#
_symmetry.space_group_name_H-M   'P 1'
#
loop_
_entity.id
_entity.type
_entity.pdbx_description
1 polymer ?
#
loop_
_entity_poly.entity_id
_entity_poly.type
_entity_poly.pdbx_seq_one_letter_code
_entity_poly.pdbx_strand_id
1 'polypeptide(L)'
;MGDKIVVNGMLWGKLEPLLEPIDYDVFANSLLDALKREKEHFRAETNYALSSFAARQAFEFTSPDLNDPLEVKWALLLPPRSSETEAIAAALSPLVQHRQGQVIFSPPIPVSKFPEEWILGHYSQIDDLERPYYILLAGNIEEIPFRFQYLLDVKAAVGRLSFDQDRLEDRLKSYAAYAEKVVDFETRPNAFVSRRAVFFAPQHAGDSATLLSRQYMANVLVAMLREKEIPYSYLSGEDATLANLETMLIGDQTSPAPALVYTASHGLGVQGGEKKEESRRQLQGAIVCQNYDGQSGVFSADNVPEMPFLHGSIMFTFACYGAGTPKQSDFFHWIRNPRLLDCCPKSDFIAALPKKLLAHPKGPLAFIGHLDPAWVYSFGDPSCIADDKCWKSRMSPFRQAVDQILQGASAGYAMKRFNEIYAALSVYLANTEDDFRRNSKLEQESLWTRKLVETWMTRNDTQNFVVLGDPAAKAKML
;
A
#
# COMPACT_ATOMS: atom_id res chain seq x y z
N MET A 1 4.84 6.72 27.86
CA MET A 1 4.42 7.77 26.93
C MET A 1 2.95 8.05 27.20
N GLY A 2 2.49 9.30 27.16
CA GLY A 2 1.04 9.57 27.15
C GLY A 2 0.39 8.91 25.92
N ASP A 3 -0.94 8.85 25.90
CA ASP A 3 -1.67 8.32 24.75
C ASP A 3 -1.52 9.26 23.55
N LYS A 4 -0.69 8.86 22.57
CA LYS A 4 -0.30 9.70 21.44
C LYS A 4 -0.56 9.00 20.12
N ILE A 5 -1.05 9.75 19.15
CA ILE A 5 -1.16 9.32 17.76
C ILE A 5 0.10 9.74 17.01
N VAL A 6 0.79 8.76 16.40
CA VAL A 6 2.13 8.91 15.83
C VAL A 6 2.14 8.57 14.34
N VAL A 7 2.82 9.39 13.54
CA VAL A 7 2.94 9.31 12.07
C VAL A 7 4.36 8.94 11.66
N ASN A 8 4.50 8.06 10.67
CA ASN A 8 5.79 7.61 10.13
C ASN A 8 6.24 8.46 8.93
N GLY A 9 6.31 9.79 9.10
CA GLY A 9 6.78 10.72 8.06
C GLY A 9 7.79 11.74 8.57
N MET A 10 8.65 12.24 7.68
CA MET A 10 9.65 13.30 7.93
C MET A 10 9.49 14.40 6.90
N LEU A 11 9.69 15.66 7.28
CA LEU A 11 9.62 16.79 6.34
C LEU A 11 10.88 16.91 5.50
N TRP A 12 10.71 17.14 4.20
CA TRP A 12 11.81 17.54 3.31
C TRP A 12 12.37 18.91 3.70
N GLY A 13 13.71 19.03 3.73
CA GLY A 13 14.40 20.27 4.07
C GLY A 13 14.54 20.52 5.58
N LYS A 14 14.02 19.63 6.43
CA LYS A 14 13.99 19.80 7.90
C LYS A 14 14.24 18.47 8.61
N LEU A 15 14.84 18.53 9.79
CA LEU A 15 14.94 17.40 10.72
C LEU A 15 13.74 17.37 11.67
N GLU A 16 12.55 17.42 11.09
CA GLU A 16 11.28 17.48 11.82
C GLU A 16 10.35 16.39 11.30
N PRO A 17 9.61 15.70 12.19
CA PRO A 17 8.58 14.77 11.76
C PRO A 17 7.52 15.51 10.92
N LEU A 18 6.89 14.78 10.00
CA LEU A 18 5.77 15.27 9.18
C LEU A 18 4.67 15.87 10.06
N LEU A 19 4.44 15.23 11.20
CA LEU A 19 3.49 15.64 12.22
C LEU A 19 4.04 15.26 13.59
N GLU A 20 4.04 16.24 14.51
CA GLU A 20 4.35 15.97 15.91
C GLU A 20 3.33 14.99 16.51
N PRO A 21 3.72 14.13 17.47
CA PRO A 21 2.79 13.23 18.14
C PRO A 21 1.56 13.97 18.70
N ILE A 22 0.38 13.63 18.21
CA ILE A 22 -0.87 14.28 18.60
C ILE A 22 -1.38 13.64 19.89
N ASP A 23 -1.83 14.46 20.84
CA ASP A 23 -2.54 13.95 22.01
C ASP A 23 -3.85 13.24 21.62
N TYR A 24 -4.07 12.04 22.15
CA TYR A 24 -5.26 11.26 21.83
C TYR A 24 -6.56 12.06 22.05
N ASP A 25 -6.69 12.81 23.15
CA ASP A 25 -7.92 13.55 23.43
C ASP A 25 -8.12 14.70 22.44
N VAL A 26 -7.03 15.36 22.03
CA VAL A 26 -7.07 16.41 21.00
C VAL A 26 -7.53 15.83 19.67
N PHE A 27 -6.98 14.68 19.30
CA PHE A 27 -7.38 13.98 18.09
C PHE A 27 -8.84 13.54 18.12
N ALA A 28 -9.25 12.88 19.21
CA ALA A 28 -10.59 12.36 19.40
C ALA A 28 -11.63 13.48 19.29
N ASN A 29 -11.38 14.64 19.91
CA ASN A 29 -12.25 15.81 19.80
C ASN A 29 -12.34 16.32 18.35
N SER A 30 -11.22 16.40 17.63
CA SER A 30 -11.21 16.79 16.21
C SER A 30 -12.04 15.84 15.34
N LEU A 31 -11.92 14.52 15.56
CA LEU A 31 -12.69 13.49 14.87
C LEU A 31 -14.19 13.66 15.17
N LEU A 32 -14.57 13.78 16.44
CA LEU A 32 -15.97 13.95 16.86
C LEU A 32 -16.60 15.23 16.29
N ASP A 33 -15.85 16.33 16.24
CA ASP A 33 -16.32 17.59 15.66
C ASP A 33 -16.50 17.49 14.15
N ALA A 34 -15.64 16.77 13.45
CA ALA A 34 -15.83 16.46 12.03
C ALA A 34 -17.08 15.58 11.81
N LEU A 35 -17.31 14.55 12.65
CA LEU A 35 -18.48 13.66 12.56
C LEU A 35 -19.81 14.40 12.77
N LYS A 36 -19.84 15.36 13.71
CA LYS A 36 -21.05 16.18 13.96
C LYS A 36 -21.41 17.08 12.78
N ARG A 37 -20.42 17.49 11.96
CA ARG A 37 -20.61 18.39 10.82
C ARG A 37 -21.07 17.66 9.56
N GLU A 38 -20.62 16.42 9.35
CA GLU A 38 -20.91 15.64 8.15
C GLU A 38 -21.91 14.51 8.45
N LYS A 39 -23.20 14.76 8.20
CA LYS A 39 -24.31 13.86 8.61
C LYS A 39 -24.43 12.55 7.79
N GLU A 40 -23.71 12.39 6.70
CA GLU A 40 -23.76 11.21 5.82
C GLU A 40 -22.33 10.84 5.40
N HIS A 41 -21.70 9.85 6.05
CA HIS A 41 -20.35 9.43 5.64
C HIS A 41 -20.22 7.91 5.51
N PHE A 42 -20.51 7.12 6.56
CA PHE A 42 -20.15 5.69 6.52
C PHE A 42 -21.13 4.81 5.74
N ARG A 43 -22.33 5.29 5.36
CA ARG A 43 -23.38 4.45 4.74
C ARG A 43 -23.03 3.91 3.35
N ALA A 44 -22.29 4.66 2.53
CA ALA A 44 -21.99 4.25 1.16
C ALA A 44 -20.99 3.07 1.10
N GLU A 45 -19.94 3.13 1.91
CA GLU A 45 -18.87 2.11 1.93
C GLU A 45 -19.28 0.82 2.68
N THR A 46 -20.21 0.97 3.63
CA THR A 46 -20.76 -0.14 4.43
C THR A 46 -21.56 -1.12 3.58
N ASN A 47 -22.40 -0.63 2.66
CA ASN A 47 -23.17 -1.51 1.76
C ASN A 47 -22.24 -2.39 0.92
N TYR A 48 -21.07 -1.88 0.54
CA TYR A 48 -20.08 -2.61 -0.23
C TYR A 48 -19.39 -3.70 0.61
N ALA A 49 -18.91 -3.36 1.81
CA ALA A 49 -18.30 -4.33 2.73
C ALA A 49 -19.30 -5.42 3.16
N LEU A 50 -20.54 -5.05 3.52
CA LEU A 50 -21.60 -5.99 3.90
C LEU A 50 -21.99 -6.95 2.76
N SER A 51 -22.08 -6.47 1.52
CA SER A 51 -22.38 -7.33 0.35
C SER A 51 -21.29 -8.38 0.09
N SER A 52 -20.07 -8.12 0.54
CA SER A 52 -18.90 -9.00 0.36
C SER A 52 -18.80 -10.06 1.48
N PHE A 53 -19.34 -9.77 2.67
CA PHE A 53 -19.38 -10.73 3.79
C PHE A 53 -20.53 -11.76 3.66
N ALA A 54 -21.58 -11.46 2.90
CA ALA A 54 -22.72 -12.33 2.69
C ALA A 54 -22.48 -13.35 1.56
N ALA A 55 -21.48 -14.21 1.71
CA ALA A 55 -21.29 -15.38 0.86
C ALA A 55 -20.76 -16.57 1.69
N ARG A 56 -21.68 -17.24 2.41
CA ARG A 56 -21.52 -18.59 3.00
C ARG A 56 -22.92 -19.23 2.97
N GLN A 57 -23.15 -20.47 2.58
CA GLN A 57 -22.34 -21.62 2.20
C GLN A 57 -23.33 -22.64 1.59
N ALA A 58 -22.98 -23.36 0.52
CA ALA A 58 -23.36 -24.75 0.24
C ALA A 58 -23.08 -25.05 -1.25
N PHE A 59 -22.05 -25.86 -1.52
CA PHE A 59 -22.00 -26.96 -2.49
C PHE A 59 -20.55 -27.47 -2.50
N GLU A 60 -20.36 -28.79 -2.67
CA GLU A 60 -19.06 -29.46 -2.77
C GLU A 60 -18.32 -29.09 -4.06
N PHE A 61 -17.96 -27.82 -4.22
CA PHE A 61 -16.93 -27.40 -5.15
C PHE A 61 -15.62 -27.27 -4.38
N THR A 62 -14.57 -27.92 -4.86
CA THR A 62 -13.19 -27.58 -4.46
C THR A 62 -13.04 -26.08 -4.65
N SER A 63 -12.79 -25.34 -3.56
CA SER A 63 -12.56 -23.90 -3.66
C SER A 63 -11.31 -23.67 -4.51
N PRO A 64 -11.35 -22.76 -5.50
CA PRO A 64 -10.23 -22.57 -6.41
C PRO A 64 -8.99 -22.05 -5.66
N ASP A 65 -7.78 -22.35 -6.16
CA ASP A 65 -6.56 -21.76 -5.60
C ASP A 65 -6.49 -20.27 -5.97
N LEU A 66 -6.88 -19.42 -5.03
CA LEU A 66 -6.78 -17.97 -5.18
C LEU A 66 -5.35 -17.48 -5.44
N ASN A 67 -4.32 -18.29 -5.19
CA ASN A 67 -2.93 -17.96 -5.49
C ASN A 67 -2.51 -18.28 -6.95
N ASP A 68 -3.33 -19.02 -7.71
CA ASP A 68 -3.08 -19.33 -9.12
C ASP A 68 -3.90 -18.42 -10.06
N PRO A 69 -3.27 -17.41 -10.71
CA PRO A 69 -3.98 -16.51 -11.61
C PRO A 69 -4.61 -17.18 -12.84
N LEU A 70 -4.16 -18.39 -13.22
CA LEU A 70 -4.77 -19.14 -14.32
C LEU A 70 -6.06 -19.84 -13.89
N GLU A 71 -6.20 -20.19 -12.62
CA GLU A 71 -7.41 -20.81 -12.08
C GLU A 71 -8.48 -19.77 -11.77
N VAL A 72 -8.09 -18.62 -11.20
CA VAL A 72 -9.04 -17.59 -10.71
C VAL A 72 -9.16 -16.36 -11.61
N LYS A 73 -8.61 -16.47 -12.83
CA LYS A 73 -8.68 -15.48 -13.91
C LYS A 73 -7.99 -14.15 -13.59
N TRP A 74 -7.57 -13.48 -14.65
CA TRP A 74 -6.83 -12.23 -14.59
C TRP A 74 -7.38 -11.23 -15.61
N ALA A 75 -7.41 -9.94 -15.25
CA ALA A 75 -7.81 -8.88 -16.16
C ALA A 75 -6.91 -7.64 -16.06
N LEU A 76 -6.66 -7.02 -17.22
CA LEU A 76 -6.14 -5.66 -17.34
C LEU A 76 -7.31 -4.69 -17.41
N LEU A 77 -7.43 -3.80 -16.43
CA LEU A 77 -8.46 -2.77 -16.39
C LEU A 77 -7.85 -1.40 -16.71
N LEU A 78 -8.36 -0.78 -17.76
CA LEU A 78 -7.89 0.50 -18.28
C LEU A 78 -8.97 1.58 -18.16
N PRO A 79 -8.59 2.87 -18.19
CA PRO A 79 -9.51 3.99 -18.35
C PRO A 79 -10.41 3.84 -19.59
N PRO A 80 -11.35 4.77 -19.81
CA PRO A 80 -12.21 4.75 -20.98
C PRO A 80 -11.43 4.62 -22.28
N ARG A 81 -11.94 3.79 -23.18
CA ARG A 81 -11.27 3.43 -24.42
C ARG A 81 -10.91 4.68 -25.24
N SER A 82 -9.63 4.82 -25.50
CA SER A 82 -8.97 5.90 -26.24
C SER A 82 -7.72 5.37 -26.93
N SER A 83 -7.15 6.12 -27.87
CA SER A 83 -5.89 5.74 -28.54
C SER A 83 -4.74 5.53 -27.56
N GLU A 84 -4.67 6.32 -26.48
CA GLU A 84 -3.68 6.14 -25.42
C GLU A 84 -3.88 4.83 -24.65
N THR A 85 -5.11 4.56 -24.17
CA THR A 85 -5.38 3.31 -23.44
C THR A 85 -5.20 2.06 -24.30
N GLU A 86 -5.52 2.12 -25.61
CA GLU A 86 -5.26 1.02 -26.53
C GLU A 86 -3.76 0.79 -26.74
N ALA A 87 -2.96 1.86 -26.78
CA ALA A 87 -1.51 1.76 -26.84
C ALA A 87 -0.94 1.16 -25.54
N ILE A 88 -1.48 1.52 -24.38
CA ILE A 88 -1.11 0.91 -23.08
C ILE A 88 -1.48 -0.59 -23.08
N ALA A 89 -2.67 -0.95 -23.56
CA ALA A 89 -3.09 -2.34 -23.69
C ALA A 89 -2.12 -3.15 -24.59
N ALA A 90 -1.68 -2.56 -25.70
CA ALA A 90 -0.71 -3.18 -26.59
C ALA A 90 0.66 -3.35 -25.92
N ALA A 91 1.15 -2.35 -25.20
CA ALA A 91 2.41 -2.42 -24.45
C ALA A 91 2.37 -3.49 -23.34
N LEU A 92 1.22 -3.72 -22.72
CA LEU A 92 1.01 -4.75 -21.69
C LEU A 92 0.56 -6.10 -22.26
N SER A 93 0.43 -6.23 -23.57
CA SER A 93 -0.07 -7.47 -24.21
C SER A 93 0.75 -8.73 -23.89
N PRO A 94 2.09 -8.70 -23.70
CA PRO A 94 2.83 -9.89 -23.27
C PRO A 94 2.32 -10.44 -21.94
N LEU A 95 2.01 -9.55 -20.99
CA LEU A 95 1.49 -9.93 -19.68
C LEU A 95 0.06 -10.49 -19.79
N VAL A 96 -0.80 -9.83 -20.56
CA VAL A 96 -2.19 -10.28 -20.80
C VAL A 96 -2.19 -11.69 -21.41
N GLN A 97 -1.32 -11.96 -22.38
CA GLN A 97 -1.17 -13.29 -23.00
C GLN A 97 -0.65 -14.32 -22.01
N HIS A 98 0.41 -13.99 -21.26
CA HIS A 98 0.99 -14.87 -20.25
C HIS A 98 0.00 -15.27 -19.16
N ARG A 99 -0.89 -14.36 -18.77
CA ARG A 99 -1.95 -14.59 -17.78
C ARG A 99 -3.22 -15.23 -18.36
N GLN A 100 -3.30 -15.44 -19.68
CA GLN A 100 -4.54 -15.82 -20.38
C GLN A 100 -5.71 -14.88 -20.02
N GLY A 101 -5.38 -13.60 -19.86
CA GLY A 101 -6.28 -12.60 -19.32
C GLY A 101 -7.10 -11.87 -20.37
N GLN A 102 -8.02 -11.03 -19.88
CA GLN A 102 -8.84 -10.14 -20.70
C GLN A 102 -8.52 -8.67 -20.46
N VAL A 103 -8.83 -7.81 -21.44
CA VAL A 103 -8.75 -6.35 -21.31
C VAL A 103 -10.14 -5.78 -21.11
N ILE A 104 -10.32 -5.02 -20.03
CA ILE A 104 -11.56 -4.36 -19.64
C ILE A 104 -11.31 -2.86 -19.65
N PHE A 105 -12.21 -2.10 -20.28
CA PHE A 105 -12.17 -0.64 -20.24
C PHE A 105 -13.25 -0.14 -19.28
N SER A 106 -12.90 0.79 -18.39
CA SER A 106 -13.87 1.46 -17.53
C SER A 106 -14.80 2.34 -18.37
N PRO A 107 -16.04 2.63 -17.91
CA PRO A 107 -16.90 3.58 -18.57
C PRO A 107 -16.34 5.00 -18.47
N PRO A 108 -16.68 5.91 -19.40
CA PRO A 108 -16.37 7.32 -19.27
C PRO A 108 -16.90 7.92 -17.96
N ILE A 109 -16.07 8.70 -17.27
CA ILE A 109 -16.51 9.50 -16.12
C ILE A 109 -17.42 10.62 -16.64
N PRO A 110 -18.70 10.62 -16.25
CA PRO A 110 -19.12 11.50 -15.16
C PRO A 110 -20.18 10.83 -14.28
N VAL A 111 -20.03 9.54 -13.95
CA VAL A 111 -20.94 8.88 -13.02
C VAL A 111 -20.68 9.48 -11.64
N SER A 112 -21.66 10.21 -11.09
CA SER A 112 -21.57 10.89 -9.79
C SER A 112 -21.27 9.98 -8.60
N LYS A 113 -21.22 8.67 -8.84
CA LYS A 113 -21.00 7.58 -7.88
C LYS A 113 -20.02 6.51 -8.39
N PHE A 114 -19.15 6.85 -9.35
CA PHE A 114 -17.94 6.08 -9.60
C PHE A 114 -16.96 6.35 -8.45
N PRO A 115 -16.31 5.34 -7.87
CA PRO A 115 -16.20 3.94 -8.33
C PRO A 115 -17.34 2.97 -7.89
N GLU A 116 -18.12 3.26 -6.86
CA GLU A 116 -18.99 2.28 -6.19
C GLU A 116 -20.08 1.68 -7.08
N GLU A 117 -20.83 2.52 -7.81
CA GLU A 117 -21.92 2.03 -8.68
C GLU A 117 -21.39 1.16 -9.81
N TRP A 118 -20.17 1.44 -10.30
CA TRP A 118 -19.57 0.60 -11.32
C TRP A 118 -19.18 -0.76 -10.76
N ILE A 119 -18.50 -0.80 -9.61
CA ILE A 119 -18.08 -2.06 -8.99
C ILE A 119 -19.32 -2.90 -8.60
N LEU A 120 -20.38 -2.28 -8.09
CA LEU A 120 -21.62 -2.97 -7.72
C LEU A 120 -22.45 -3.42 -8.93
N GLY A 121 -22.60 -2.54 -9.91
CA GLY A 121 -23.47 -2.76 -11.08
C GLY A 121 -22.81 -3.54 -12.22
N HIS A 122 -21.48 -3.64 -12.24
CA HIS A 122 -20.74 -4.32 -13.31
C HIS A 122 -19.88 -5.44 -12.75
N TYR A 123 -18.79 -5.11 -12.02
CA TYR A 123 -17.84 -6.12 -11.56
C TYR A 123 -18.49 -7.20 -10.68
N SER A 124 -19.31 -6.78 -9.71
CA SER A 124 -20.02 -7.69 -8.79
C SER A 124 -21.16 -8.47 -9.45
N GLN A 125 -21.57 -8.13 -10.67
CA GLN A 125 -22.62 -8.84 -11.42
C GLN A 125 -22.06 -9.88 -12.39
N ILE A 126 -20.73 -9.89 -12.63
CA ILE A 126 -20.08 -10.95 -13.41
C ILE A 126 -20.26 -12.27 -12.66
N ASP A 127 -20.58 -13.36 -13.37
CA ASP A 127 -20.67 -14.70 -12.78
C ASP A 127 -19.39 -15.05 -12.00
N ASP A 128 -19.53 -15.68 -10.83
CA ASP A 128 -18.38 -15.94 -9.93
C ASP A 128 -17.29 -16.81 -10.59
N LEU A 129 -17.66 -17.71 -11.52
CA LEU A 129 -16.68 -18.50 -12.27
C LEU A 129 -16.00 -17.69 -13.37
N GLU A 130 -16.63 -16.62 -13.88
CA GLU A 130 -16.12 -15.74 -14.94
C GLU A 130 -15.42 -14.48 -14.43
N ARG A 131 -15.65 -14.12 -13.16
CA ARG A 131 -15.14 -12.89 -12.57
C ARG A 131 -13.62 -13.00 -12.35
N PRO A 132 -12.81 -12.10 -12.94
CA PRO A 132 -11.36 -12.11 -12.71
C PRO A 132 -11.05 -11.72 -11.27
N TYR A 133 -10.33 -12.57 -10.56
CA TYR A 133 -9.85 -12.29 -9.20
C TYR A 133 -8.63 -11.38 -9.21
N TYR A 134 -7.68 -11.59 -10.14
CA TYR A 134 -6.53 -10.71 -10.28
C TYR A 134 -6.84 -9.56 -11.25
N ILE A 135 -6.63 -8.33 -10.81
CA ILE A 135 -6.94 -7.14 -11.61
C ILE A 135 -5.75 -6.20 -11.61
N LEU A 136 -5.13 -6.01 -12.77
CA LEU A 136 -4.14 -4.97 -12.96
C LEU A 136 -4.81 -3.70 -13.48
N LEU A 137 -4.80 -2.64 -12.69
CA LEU A 137 -5.16 -1.30 -13.14
C LEU A 137 -3.97 -0.69 -13.89
N ALA A 138 -4.19 -0.12 -15.08
CA ALA A 138 -3.13 0.63 -15.76
C ALA A 138 -3.63 1.93 -16.39
N GLY A 139 -2.78 2.95 -16.47
CA GLY A 139 -3.12 4.24 -17.06
C GLY A 139 -3.22 5.38 -16.05
N ASN A 140 -3.95 6.45 -16.42
CA ASN A 140 -4.05 7.67 -15.64
C ASN A 140 -4.83 7.42 -14.34
N ILE A 141 -4.26 7.86 -13.22
CA ILE A 141 -4.87 7.76 -11.90
C ILE A 141 -6.08 8.69 -11.72
N GLU A 142 -6.17 9.80 -12.46
CA GLU A 142 -7.32 10.69 -12.37
C GLU A 142 -8.60 10.04 -12.93
N GLU A 143 -8.46 9.09 -13.86
CA GLU A 143 -9.59 8.37 -14.44
C GLU A 143 -9.97 7.11 -13.65
N ILE A 144 -9.00 6.50 -12.98
CA ILE A 144 -9.22 5.38 -12.05
C ILE A 144 -8.57 5.77 -10.71
N PRO A 145 -9.29 6.43 -9.80
CA PRO A 145 -8.72 6.99 -8.57
C PRO A 145 -8.27 5.88 -7.61
N PHE A 146 -7.48 6.23 -6.58
CA PHE A 146 -7.09 5.28 -5.53
C PHE A 146 -8.29 4.59 -4.88
N ARG A 147 -9.39 5.34 -4.72
CA ARG A 147 -10.67 4.83 -4.20
C ARG A 147 -11.24 3.66 -4.97
N PHE A 148 -11.02 3.62 -6.28
CA PHE A 148 -11.41 2.47 -7.08
C PHE A 148 -10.61 1.21 -6.69
N GLN A 149 -9.31 1.35 -6.45
CA GLN A 149 -8.42 0.24 -6.14
C GLN A 149 -8.76 -0.40 -4.80
N TYR A 150 -8.77 0.37 -3.71
CA TYR A 150 -8.99 -0.21 -2.37
C TYR A 150 -10.42 -0.75 -2.17
N LEU A 151 -11.42 -0.20 -2.87
CA LEU A 151 -12.75 -0.80 -2.88
C LEU A 151 -12.70 -2.14 -3.61
N LEU A 152 -12.18 -2.19 -4.83
CA LEU A 152 -12.12 -3.42 -5.62
C LEU A 152 -11.31 -4.53 -4.92
N ASP A 153 -10.26 -4.16 -4.18
CA ASP A 153 -9.41 -5.06 -3.36
C ASP A 153 -10.18 -5.85 -2.29
N VAL A 154 -11.39 -5.44 -1.90
CA VAL A 154 -12.24 -6.25 -0.98
C VAL A 154 -12.67 -7.56 -1.63
N LYS A 155 -12.87 -7.57 -2.96
CA LYS A 155 -13.37 -8.73 -3.71
C LYS A 155 -12.33 -9.36 -4.63
N ALA A 156 -11.23 -8.66 -4.89
CA ALA A 156 -10.21 -9.00 -5.87
C ALA A 156 -8.80 -8.82 -5.27
N ALA A 157 -7.79 -9.32 -5.96
CA ALA A 157 -6.40 -8.96 -5.76
C ALA A 157 -6.02 -7.89 -6.80
N VAL A 158 -5.89 -6.63 -6.37
CA VAL A 158 -5.72 -5.50 -7.28
C VAL A 158 -4.31 -4.93 -7.20
N GLY A 159 -3.67 -4.79 -8.36
CA GLY A 159 -2.41 -4.09 -8.50
C GLY A 159 -2.55 -2.93 -9.47
N ARG A 160 -1.58 -2.02 -9.48
CA ARG A 160 -1.61 -0.82 -10.33
C ARG A 160 -0.28 -0.51 -10.98
N LEU A 161 -0.32 -0.13 -12.26
CA LEU A 161 0.77 0.54 -12.96
C LEU A 161 0.30 1.91 -13.45
N SER A 162 0.93 2.97 -12.97
CA SER A 162 0.65 4.32 -13.46
C SER A 162 1.98 5.04 -13.69
N PHE A 163 2.40 5.06 -14.94
CA PHE A 163 3.57 5.81 -15.40
C PHE A 163 3.09 7.15 -15.96
N ASP A 164 3.73 8.23 -15.57
CA ASP A 164 3.28 9.62 -15.79
C ASP A 164 4.35 10.50 -16.44
N GLN A 165 5.33 9.92 -17.16
CA GLN A 165 6.26 10.71 -17.98
C GLN A 165 5.49 11.53 -19.00
N ASP A 166 5.92 12.76 -19.30
CA ASP A 166 5.18 13.68 -20.17
C ASP A 166 4.89 13.12 -21.57
N ARG A 167 5.86 12.42 -22.15
CA ARG A 167 5.75 11.82 -23.49
C ARG A 167 5.10 10.45 -23.42
N LEU A 168 4.02 10.25 -24.19
CA LEU A 168 3.33 8.97 -24.30
C LEU A 168 4.28 7.83 -24.67
N GLU A 169 5.21 8.04 -25.61
CA GLU A 169 6.20 7.04 -26.02
C GLU A 169 7.04 6.52 -24.84
N ASP A 170 7.42 7.39 -23.91
CA ASP A 170 8.25 7.01 -22.75
C ASP A 170 7.41 6.30 -21.67
N ARG A 171 6.13 6.68 -21.51
CA ARG A 171 5.17 5.91 -20.71
C ARG A 171 5.01 4.49 -21.27
N LEU A 172 4.78 4.36 -22.58
CA LEU A 172 4.61 3.06 -23.25
C LEU A 172 5.84 2.17 -23.13
N LYS A 173 7.06 2.72 -23.24
CA LYS A 173 8.30 1.98 -22.95
C LYS A 173 8.33 1.44 -21.53
N SER A 174 7.86 2.21 -20.55
CA SER A 174 7.82 1.78 -19.14
C SER A 174 6.82 0.63 -18.94
N TYR A 175 5.64 0.70 -19.56
CA TYR A 175 4.66 -0.41 -19.55
C TYR A 175 5.21 -1.68 -20.22
N ALA A 176 5.81 -1.54 -21.41
CA ALA A 176 6.41 -2.66 -22.12
C ALA A 176 7.56 -3.31 -21.32
N ALA A 177 8.50 -2.49 -20.82
CA ALA A 177 9.60 -2.98 -19.99
C ALA A 177 9.12 -3.71 -18.73
N TYR A 178 8.03 -3.23 -18.10
CA TYR A 178 7.42 -3.90 -16.97
C TYR A 178 6.85 -5.28 -17.37
N ALA A 179 6.02 -5.34 -18.41
CA ALA A 179 5.39 -6.58 -18.86
C ALA A 179 6.43 -7.61 -19.29
N GLU A 180 7.41 -7.19 -20.10
CA GLU A 180 8.52 -8.04 -20.54
C GLU A 180 9.28 -8.59 -19.35
N LYS A 181 9.65 -7.75 -18.37
CA LYS A 181 10.36 -8.18 -17.16
C LYS A 181 9.61 -9.27 -16.39
N VAL A 182 8.31 -9.09 -16.15
CA VAL A 182 7.50 -10.07 -15.40
C VAL A 182 7.45 -11.40 -16.14
N VAL A 183 7.11 -11.38 -17.44
CA VAL A 183 7.03 -12.60 -18.26
C VAL A 183 8.39 -13.28 -18.36
N ASP A 184 9.46 -12.51 -18.56
CA ASP A 184 10.84 -12.98 -18.62
C ASP A 184 11.24 -13.74 -17.36
N PHE A 185 10.98 -13.14 -16.19
CA PHE A 185 11.32 -13.74 -14.92
C PHE A 185 10.53 -15.03 -14.65
N GLU A 186 9.22 -15.03 -14.96
CA GLU A 186 8.38 -16.19 -14.69
C GLU A 186 8.66 -17.36 -15.64
N THR A 187 8.93 -17.09 -16.91
CA THR A 187 9.09 -18.14 -17.94
C THR A 187 10.51 -18.67 -18.08
N ARG A 188 11.55 -17.89 -17.74
CA ARG A 188 12.94 -18.38 -17.80
C ARG A 188 13.20 -19.45 -16.72
N PRO A 189 13.68 -20.65 -17.09
CA PRO A 189 13.93 -21.73 -16.13
C PRO A 189 14.89 -21.36 -14.99
N ASN A 190 15.94 -20.58 -15.29
CA ASN A 190 16.99 -20.22 -14.34
C ASN A 190 16.81 -18.82 -13.72
N ALA A 191 15.67 -18.16 -13.94
CA ALA A 191 15.37 -16.89 -13.27
C ALA A 191 14.71 -17.18 -11.94
N PHE A 192 15.41 -17.03 -10.83
CA PHE A 192 14.85 -17.24 -9.49
C PHE A 192 15.47 -16.26 -8.49
N VAL A 193 14.79 -16.09 -7.36
CA VAL A 193 15.30 -15.40 -6.19
C VAL A 193 15.70 -16.41 -5.10
N SER A 194 16.52 -15.97 -4.16
CA SER A 194 16.77 -16.74 -2.93
C SER A 194 15.60 -16.56 -1.97
N ARG A 195 15.14 -17.64 -1.32
CA ARG A 195 14.18 -17.59 -0.20
C ARG A 195 14.82 -16.96 1.04
N ARG A 196 15.09 -15.66 0.96
CA ARG A 196 15.66 -14.81 2.01
C ARG A 196 15.03 -13.43 1.95
N ALA A 197 15.13 -12.69 3.05
CA ALA A 197 14.65 -11.31 3.13
C ALA A 197 15.76 -10.31 3.46
N VAL A 198 15.56 -9.06 3.08
CA VAL A 198 16.34 -7.91 3.55
C VAL A 198 15.42 -7.01 4.35
N PHE A 199 15.81 -6.63 5.56
CA PHE A 199 15.11 -5.67 6.40
C PHE A 199 15.91 -4.38 6.54
N PHE A 200 15.23 -3.24 6.47
CA PHE A 200 15.79 -1.91 6.67
C PHE A 200 14.92 -1.11 7.65
N ALA A 201 15.49 -0.73 8.80
CA ALA A 201 14.75 -0.03 9.86
C ALA A 201 15.61 1.03 10.56
N PRO A 202 15.67 2.27 10.05
CA PRO A 202 16.32 3.38 10.75
C PRO A 202 15.65 3.67 12.10
N GLN A 203 16.36 4.36 12.98
CA GLN A 203 15.85 4.89 14.24
C GLN A 203 16.44 6.28 14.50
N HIS A 204 15.67 7.33 14.23
CA HIS A 204 16.12 8.70 14.45
C HIS A 204 16.10 9.05 15.94
N ALA A 205 17.08 9.86 16.37
CA ALA A 205 17.19 10.25 17.76
C ALA A 205 15.98 11.11 18.19
N GLY A 206 15.34 10.73 19.29
CA GLY A 206 14.17 11.44 19.82
C GLY A 206 12.87 11.23 19.04
N ASP A 207 12.87 10.43 17.97
CA ASP A 207 11.68 10.13 17.18
C ASP A 207 10.99 8.84 17.67
N SER A 208 9.72 8.96 18.03
CA SER A 208 8.94 7.81 18.50
C SER A 208 8.49 6.90 17.35
N ALA A 209 8.30 7.42 16.15
CA ALA A 209 7.73 6.65 15.05
C ALA A 209 8.68 5.54 14.59
N THR A 210 9.94 5.88 14.30
CA THR A 210 10.98 4.94 13.89
C THR A 210 11.45 4.04 15.03
N LEU A 211 11.40 4.52 16.29
CA LEU A 211 11.57 3.65 17.45
C LEU A 211 10.51 2.54 17.47
N LEU A 212 9.23 2.92 17.32
CA LEU A 212 8.11 1.98 17.38
C LEU A 212 8.09 1.03 16.19
N SER A 213 8.28 1.53 14.96
CA SER A 213 8.30 0.68 13.76
C SER A 213 9.50 -0.26 13.75
N ARG A 214 10.66 0.15 14.27
CA ARG A 214 11.79 -0.78 14.46
C ARG A 214 11.47 -1.86 15.50
N GLN A 215 11.08 -1.46 16.70
CA GLN A 215 10.92 -2.38 17.84
C GLN A 215 9.75 -3.33 17.68
N TYR A 216 8.62 -2.80 17.24
CA TYR A 216 7.40 -3.57 17.16
C TYR A 216 7.26 -4.13 15.75
N MET A 217 7.43 -3.41 14.65
CA MET A 217 7.25 -4.03 13.33
C MET A 217 8.46 -4.84 12.83
N ALA A 218 9.60 -4.19 12.57
CA ALA A 218 10.74 -4.84 11.91
C ALA A 218 11.33 -5.99 12.75
N ASN A 219 11.59 -5.75 14.04
CA ASN A 219 12.14 -6.78 14.93
C ASN A 219 11.22 -8.00 15.08
N VAL A 220 9.91 -7.82 15.10
CA VAL A 220 8.95 -8.92 15.21
C VAL A 220 8.92 -9.76 13.93
N LEU A 221 8.99 -9.13 12.76
CA LEU A 221 9.10 -9.85 11.49
C LEU A 221 10.43 -10.59 11.37
N VAL A 222 11.55 -9.96 11.78
CA VAL A 222 12.86 -10.62 11.84
C VAL A 222 12.87 -11.81 12.81
N ALA A 223 12.24 -11.66 13.98
CA ALA A 223 12.10 -12.76 14.94
C ALA A 223 11.29 -13.92 14.34
N MET A 224 10.21 -13.62 13.62
CA MET A 224 9.43 -14.64 12.91
C MET A 224 10.26 -15.39 11.86
N LEU A 225 11.10 -14.70 11.09
CA LEU A 225 12.00 -15.35 10.13
C LEU A 225 13.04 -16.22 10.82
N ARG A 226 13.59 -15.75 11.94
CA ARG A 226 14.53 -16.52 12.77
C ARG A 226 13.91 -17.81 13.29
N GLU A 227 12.68 -17.74 13.83
CA GLU A 227 11.93 -18.91 14.29
C GLU A 227 11.65 -19.93 13.17
N LYS A 228 11.45 -19.44 11.95
CA LYS A 228 11.22 -20.26 10.74
C LYS A 228 12.51 -20.66 10.02
N GLU A 229 13.68 -20.31 10.55
CA GLU A 229 14.99 -20.55 9.95
C GLU A 229 15.13 -20.01 8.52
N ILE A 230 14.43 -18.91 8.20
CA ILE A 230 14.53 -18.25 6.90
C ILE A 230 15.70 -17.24 6.95
N PRO A 231 16.68 -17.31 6.03
CA PRO A 231 17.79 -16.36 6.00
C PRO A 231 17.34 -14.91 5.84
N TYR A 232 18.01 -14.00 6.54
CA TYR A 232 17.74 -12.56 6.42
C TYR A 232 19.00 -11.71 6.61
N SER A 233 19.03 -10.54 5.97
CA SER A 233 19.93 -9.44 6.30
C SER A 233 19.13 -8.33 6.99
N TYR A 234 19.71 -7.65 7.98
CA TYR A 234 19.01 -6.59 8.70
C TYR A 234 19.90 -5.37 8.94
N LEU A 235 19.57 -4.25 8.31
CA LEU A 235 20.16 -2.94 8.57
C LEU A 235 19.24 -2.18 9.53
N SER A 236 19.72 -1.85 10.73
CA SER A 236 18.89 -1.25 11.76
C SER A 236 19.60 -0.14 12.53
N GLY A 237 18.86 0.90 12.94
CA GLY A 237 19.44 2.02 13.68
C GLY A 237 20.59 2.68 12.92
N GLU A 238 21.76 2.80 13.56
CA GLU A 238 22.95 3.46 12.99
C GLU A 238 23.41 2.84 11.65
N ASP A 239 23.20 1.54 11.44
CA ASP A 239 23.58 0.85 10.20
C ASP A 239 22.63 1.12 9.02
N ALA A 240 21.43 1.66 9.27
CA ALA A 240 20.40 1.91 8.27
C ALA A 240 20.67 3.20 7.46
N THR A 241 21.90 3.37 6.97
CA THR A 241 22.31 4.51 6.15
C THR A 241 21.94 4.33 4.68
N LEU A 242 21.89 5.43 3.92
CA LEU A 242 21.64 5.38 2.48
C LEU A 242 22.65 4.49 1.74
N ALA A 243 23.94 4.67 2.00
CA ALA A 243 25.00 3.90 1.35
C ALA A 243 24.90 2.39 1.64
N ASN A 244 24.56 2.02 2.88
CA ASN A 244 24.37 0.62 3.25
C ASN A 244 23.12 0.02 2.59
N LEU A 245 22.03 0.80 2.48
CA LEU A 245 20.84 0.39 1.75
C LEU A 245 21.16 0.14 0.28
N GLU A 246 21.76 1.11 -0.42
CA GLU A 246 22.14 0.98 -1.83
C GLU A 246 23.02 -0.26 -2.07
N THR A 247 24.05 -0.44 -1.25
CA THR A 247 24.94 -1.62 -1.31
C THR A 247 24.16 -2.93 -1.14
N MET A 248 23.24 -2.98 -0.18
CA MET A 248 22.43 -4.17 0.10
C MET A 248 21.44 -4.49 -1.04
N LEU A 249 20.85 -3.46 -1.67
CA LEU A 249 19.89 -3.65 -2.77
C LEU A 249 20.59 -4.08 -4.07
N ILE A 250 21.78 -3.56 -4.34
CA ILE A 250 22.63 -3.99 -5.46
C ILE A 250 23.12 -5.43 -5.23
N GLY A 251 23.53 -5.77 -4.01
CA GLY A 251 24.07 -7.08 -3.68
C GLY A 251 25.41 -7.37 -4.38
N ASP A 252 25.86 -8.62 -4.34
CA ASP A 252 27.16 -9.05 -4.87
C ASP A 252 27.16 -9.32 -6.40
N GLN A 253 26.02 -9.12 -7.07
CA GLN A 253 25.79 -9.36 -8.50
C GLN A 253 25.99 -10.81 -8.98
N THR A 254 26.24 -11.75 -8.07
CA THR A 254 26.48 -13.17 -8.38
C THR A 254 25.46 -14.09 -7.74
N SER A 255 24.98 -13.72 -6.55
CA SER A 255 23.92 -14.38 -5.82
C SER A 255 22.55 -13.94 -6.32
N PRO A 256 21.54 -14.84 -6.32
CA PRO A 256 20.17 -14.44 -6.57
C PRO A 256 19.70 -13.36 -5.59
N ALA A 257 18.87 -12.45 -6.09
CA ALA A 257 18.23 -11.40 -5.30
C ALA A 257 17.40 -11.99 -4.13
N PRO A 258 17.16 -11.25 -3.04
CA PRO A 258 16.25 -11.71 -1.99
C PRO A 258 14.82 -11.82 -2.54
N ALA A 259 14.01 -12.71 -2.00
CA ALA A 259 12.59 -12.77 -2.36
C ALA A 259 11.83 -11.53 -1.87
N LEU A 260 12.23 -10.98 -0.72
CA LEU A 260 11.59 -9.83 -0.09
C LEU A 260 12.61 -8.78 0.34
N VAL A 261 12.32 -7.52 0.04
CA VAL A 261 12.90 -6.35 0.72
C VAL A 261 11.81 -5.69 1.53
N TYR A 262 11.98 -5.58 2.84
CA TYR A 262 11.03 -4.96 3.75
C TYR A 262 11.65 -3.72 4.40
N THR A 263 10.99 -2.57 4.29
CA THR A 263 11.44 -1.34 4.95
C THR A 263 10.42 -0.87 5.97
N ALA A 264 10.91 -0.42 7.13
CA ALA A 264 10.11 0.25 8.16
C ALA A 264 10.81 1.56 8.51
N SER A 265 10.42 2.64 7.85
CA SER A 265 11.11 3.93 7.92
C SER A 265 10.11 5.09 7.90
N HIS A 266 10.60 6.31 8.01
CA HIS A 266 9.80 7.44 7.54
C HIS A 266 9.72 7.44 6.02
N GLY A 267 8.59 7.95 5.53
CA GLY A 267 8.46 8.44 4.16
C GLY A 267 8.54 9.96 4.14
N LEU A 268 9.19 10.50 3.12
CA LEU A 268 9.41 11.94 3.00
C LEU A 268 8.13 12.68 2.60
N GLY A 269 7.81 13.77 3.30
CA GLY A 269 6.71 14.69 2.95
C GLY A 269 7.22 16.05 2.48
N VAL A 270 6.70 16.55 1.37
CA VAL A 270 7.16 17.81 0.76
C VAL A 270 6.12 18.92 0.98
N GLN A 271 6.44 19.82 1.91
CA GLN A 271 5.64 21.02 2.19
C GLN A 271 5.87 22.14 1.17
N GLY A 272 4.88 23.03 1.04
CA GLY A 272 5.00 24.28 0.29
C GLY A 272 3.89 24.50 -0.74
N GLY A 273 2.78 23.77 -0.62
CA GLY A 273 1.60 23.93 -1.48
C GLY A 273 1.94 23.82 -2.97
N GLU A 274 1.34 24.67 -3.79
CA GLU A 274 1.50 24.60 -5.25
C GLU A 274 2.93 24.85 -5.74
N LYS A 275 3.70 25.68 -5.03
CA LYS A 275 5.06 26.07 -5.43
C LYS A 275 6.07 24.92 -5.36
N LYS A 276 5.70 23.81 -4.73
CA LYS A 276 6.54 22.62 -4.53
C LYS A 276 5.98 21.37 -5.19
N GLU A 277 5.03 21.50 -6.12
CA GLU A 277 4.41 20.36 -6.81
C GLU A 277 5.42 19.49 -7.56
N GLU A 278 6.39 20.09 -8.25
CA GLU A 278 7.44 19.33 -8.96
C GLU A 278 8.32 18.54 -7.97
N SER A 279 8.85 19.21 -6.94
CA SER A 279 9.63 18.54 -5.89
C SER A 279 8.80 17.46 -5.17
N ARG A 280 7.49 17.68 -4.97
CA ARG A 280 6.58 16.71 -4.37
C ARG A 280 6.48 15.46 -5.24
N ARG A 281 6.28 15.60 -6.55
CA ARG A 281 6.22 14.48 -7.49
C ARG A 281 7.53 13.69 -7.55
N GLN A 282 8.67 14.34 -7.34
CA GLN A 282 10.00 13.71 -7.35
C GLN A 282 10.36 13.02 -6.02
N LEU A 283 10.03 13.62 -4.89
CA LEU A 283 10.60 13.24 -3.59
C LEU A 283 9.60 12.69 -2.57
N GLN A 284 8.30 13.01 -2.70
CA GLN A 284 7.32 12.57 -1.71
C GLN A 284 7.17 11.05 -1.73
N GLY A 285 7.24 10.43 -0.54
CA GLY A 285 7.24 8.98 -0.37
C GLY A 285 8.62 8.33 -0.45
N ALA A 286 9.68 9.08 -0.72
CA ALA A 286 11.04 8.54 -0.70
C ALA A 286 11.44 8.06 0.71
N ILE A 287 12.29 7.04 0.78
CA ILE A 287 12.66 6.37 2.04
C ILE A 287 13.71 7.21 2.76
N VAL A 288 13.38 7.66 3.97
CA VAL A 288 14.31 8.41 4.81
C VAL A 288 15.27 7.44 5.49
N CYS A 289 16.57 7.64 5.30
CA CYS A 289 17.62 6.80 5.88
C CYS A 289 18.16 7.42 7.17
N GLN A 290 18.88 6.63 7.97
CA GLN A 290 19.39 7.04 9.28
C GLN A 290 20.20 8.35 9.25
N ASN A 291 21.00 8.54 8.19
CA ASN A 291 21.88 9.68 8.01
C ASN A 291 21.20 10.88 7.29
N TYR A 292 19.87 10.96 7.33
CA TYR A 292 19.14 12.12 6.84
C TYR A 292 19.51 13.39 7.60
N ASP A 293 19.89 14.44 6.87
CA ASP A 293 20.32 15.74 7.42
C ASP A 293 19.39 16.91 7.03
N GLY A 294 18.28 16.60 6.35
CA GLY A 294 17.37 17.60 5.75
C GLY A 294 17.54 17.76 4.24
N GLN A 295 18.68 17.35 3.66
CA GLN A 295 19.03 17.56 2.24
C GLN A 295 19.55 16.29 1.55
N SER A 296 20.16 15.39 2.31
CA SER A 296 20.74 14.12 1.85
C SER A 296 20.27 12.97 2.74
N GLY A 297 20.62 11.72 2.44
CA GLY A 297 20.21 10.56 3.25
C GLY A 297 18.76 10.11 2.99
N VAL A 298 18.32 10.23 1.74
CA VAL A 298 17.02 9.74 1.26
C VAL A 298 17.26 8.81 0.08
N PHE A 299 16.61 7.64 0.07
CA PHE A 299 16.59 6.76 -1.09
C PHE A 299 15.35 7.10 -1.95
N SER A 300 15.57 7.84 -3.03
CA SER A 300 14.55 8.32 -3.97
C SER A 300 14.66 7.60 -5.32
N ALA A 301 13.85 8.01 -6.30
CA ALA A 301 13.97 7.52 -7.67
C ALA A 301 15.36 7.76 -8.28
N ASP A 302 16.07 8.81 -7.87
CA ASP A 302 17.40 9.15 -8.39
C ASP A 302 18.49 8.20 -7.88
N ASN A 303 18.24 7.49 -6.79
CA ASN A 303 19.14 6.47 -6.22
C ASN A 303 18.95 5.09 -6.86
N VAL A 304 17.91 4.90 -7.69
CA VAL A 304 17.69 3.62 -8.37
C VAL A 304 18.78 3.44 -9.42
N PRO A 305 19.64 2.42 -9.28
CA PRO A 305 20.76 2.25 -10.19
C PRO A 305 20.27 1.80 -11.58
N GLU A 306 21.07 2.08 -12.61
CA GLU A 306 20.83 1.59 -13.97
C GLU A 306 21.29 0.12 -14.18
N MET A 307 22.10 -0.41 -13.25
CA MET A 307 22.55 -1.80 -13.27
C MET A 307 21.49 -2.74 -12.66
N PRO A 308 21.52 -4.05 -12.99
CA PRO A 308 20.60 -5.02 -12.41
C PRO A 308 20.61 -5.04 -10.88
N PHE A 309 19.43 -4.95 -10.25
CA PHE A 309 19.28 -5.05 -8.80
C PHE A 309 17.86 -5.52 -8.44
N LEU A 310 17.72 -6.42 -7.46
CA LEU A 310 16.42 -6.94 -7.00
C LEU A 310 15.53 -7.57 -8.10
N HIS A 311 16.12 -8.08 -9.19
CA HIS A 311 15.35 -8.71 -10.25
C HIS A 311 14.57 -9.92 -9.71
N GLY A 312 13.24 -9.87 -9.80
CA GLY A 312 12.38 -10.93 -9.27
C GLY A 312 11.85 -10.72 -7.85
N SER A 313 12.41 -9.76 -7.11
CA SER A 313 12.04 -9.49 -5.71
C SER A 313 10.67 -8.81 -5.60
N ILE A 314 10.05 -8.93 -4.43
CA ILE A 314 8.97 -8.04 -3.98
C ILE A 314 9.54 -7.05 -2.98
N MET A 315 9.18 -5.77 -3.10
CA MET A 315 9.54 -4.74 -2.13
C MET A 315 8.29 -4.33 -1.34
N PHE A 316 8.35 -4.35 -0.01
CA PHE A 316 7.28 -3.90 0.88
C PHE A 316 7.81 -2.77 1.77
N THR A 317 7.31 -1.55 1.55
CA THR A 317 7.69 -0.38 2.35
C THR A 317 6.56 0.05 3.30
N PHE A 318 6.87 0.10 4.58
CA PHE A 318 6.09 0.84 5.58
C PHE A 318 6.70 2.24 5.74
N ALA A 319 6.10 3.22 5.07
CA ALA A 319 6.54 4.62 5.04
C ALA A 319 5.39 5.52 4.55
N CYS A 320 5.26 6.75 5.09
CA CYS A 320 4.28 7.72 4.59
C CYS A 320 4.44 7.96 3.08
N TYR A 321 3.33 7.97 2.33
CA TYR A 321 3.30 8.26 0.89
C TYR A 321 4.12 7.31 0.01
N GLY A 322 4.63 6.19 0.54
CA GLY A 322 5.58 5.32 -0.17
C GLY A 322 5.06 4.75 -1.48
N ALA A 323 3.75 4.47 -1.58
CA ALA A 323 3.12 4.07 -2.84
C ALA A 323 2.60 5.27 -3.65
N GLY A 324 2.19 6.35 -2.99
CA GLY A 324 1.61 7.50 -3.66
C GLY A 324 0.92 8.45 -2.71
N THR A 325 0.39 9.55 -3.25
CA THR A 325 -0.35 10.54 -2.48
C THR A 325 -1.66 10.89 -3.18
N PRO A 326 -2.81 10.71 -2.51
CA PRO A 326 -4.07 11.23 -3.01
C PRO A 326 -4.12 12.76 -2.89
N LYS A 327 -4.82 13.41 -3.82
CA LYS A 327 -5.17 14.83 -3.75
C LYS A 327 -5.95 15.15 -2.48
N GLN A 328 -6.88 14.26 -2.12
CA GLN A 328 -7.66 14.34 -0.91
C GLN A 328 -7.30 13.17 -0.01
N SER A 329 -6.70 13.50 1.13
CA SER A 329 -6.35 12.50 2.14
C SER A 329 -7.60 11.93 2.82
N ASP A 330 -7.55 10.62 3.07
CA ASP A 330 -8.55 9.91 3.88
C ASP A 330 -8.54 10.37 5.35
N PHE A 331 -7.47 11.05 5.77
CA PHE A 331 -7.28 11.51 7.14
C PHE A 331 -7.53 13.01 7.34
N PHE A 332 -7.19 13.86 6.36
CA PHE A 332 -7.06 15.31 6.62
C PHE A 332 -8.39 16.06 6.78
N HIS A 333 -9.48 15.53 6.26
CA HIS A 333 -10.80 16.11 6.50
C HIS A 333 -11.26 15.95 7.96
N TRP A 334 -10.69 14.98 8.68
CA TRP A 334 -10.90 14.73 10.12
C TRP A 334 -9.82 15.35 11.01
N ILE A 335 -8.59 15.39 10.51
CA ILE A 335 -7.42 15.95 11.19
C ILE A 335 -7.05 17.24 10.45
N ARG A 336 -7.74 18.34 10.78
CA ARG A 336 -7.48 19.65 10.15
C ARG A 336 -6.17 20.26 10.66
N ASN A 337 -5.04 19.66 10.29
CA ASN A 337 -3.71 20.15 10.58
C ASN A 337 -3.09 20.83 9.33
N PRO A 338 -2.70 22.12 9.41
CA PRO A 338 -2.11 22.83 8.28
C PRO A 338 -0.86 22.15 7.68
N ARG A 339 -0.02 21.51 8.52
CA ARG A 339 1.22 20.85 8.04
C ARG A 339 0.95 19.67 7.12
N LEU A 340 -0.14 18.94 7.36
CA LEU A 340 -0.57 17.82 6.53
C LEU A 340 -1.18 18.30 5.21
N LEU A 341 -2.02 19.34 5.28
CA LEU A 341 -2.64 19.96 4.11
C LEU A 341 -1.60 20.55 3.15
N ASP A 342 -0.49 21.09 3.67
CA ASP A 342 0.60 21.66 2.86
C ASP A 342 1.39 20.61 2.05
N CYS A 343 1.21 19.32 2.36
CA CYS A 343 1.78 18.17 1.65
C CYS A 343 0.82 17.57 0.59
N CYS A 344 -0.43 18.04 0.53
CA CYS A 344 -1.39 17.59 -0.49
C CYS A 344 -0.96 18.01 -1.90
N PRO A 345 -1.01 17.09 -2.88
CA PRO A 345 -0.76 17.42 -4.28
C PRO A 345 -1.98 18.06 -4.95
N LYS A 346 -1.76 18.61 -6.15
CA LYS A 346 -2.86 19.13 -6.99
C LYS A 346 -3.76 18.03 -7.55
N SER A 347 -3.18 16.86 -7.81
CA SER A 347 -3.86 15.64 -8.26
C SER A 347 -3.22 14.41 -7.66
N ASP A 348 -3.96 13.30 -7.64
CA ASP A 348 -3.44 11.99 -7.22
C ASP A 348 -2.17 11.66 -8.01
N PHE A 349 -1.18 11.05 -7.36
CA PHE A 349 -0.01 10.53 -8.06
C PHE A 349 0.60 9.32 -7.34
N ILE A 350 1.22 8.43 -8.12
CA ILE A 350 2.09 7.37 -7.63
C ILE A 350 3.47 7.95 -7.36
N ALA A 351 4.08 7.58 -6.23
CA ALA A 351 5.38 8.08 -5.81
C ALA A 351 6.47 7.77 -6.88
N ALA A 352 7.47 8.64 -7.01
CA ALA A 352 8.51 8.49 -8.04
C ALA A 352 9.32 7.20 -7.87
N LEU A 353 9.65 6.84 -6.63
CA LEU A 353 10.46 5.66 -6.32
C LEU A 353 9.84 4.37 -6.88
N PRO A 354 8.61 3.95 -6.52
CA PRO A 354 8.03 2.73 -7.06
C PRO A 354 7.85 2.76 -8.58
N LYS A 355 7.58 3.92 -9.20
CA LYS A 355 7.54 4.02 -10.67
C LYS A 355 8.89 3.66 -11.29
N LYS A 356 9.99 4.24 -10.80
CA LYS A 356 11.35 3.94 -11.31
C LYS A 356 11.74 2.49 -11.04
N LEU A 357 11.43 1.95 -9.86
CA LEU A 357 11.66 0.53 -9.52
C LEU A 357 10.93 -0.43 -10.46
N LEU A 358 9.64 -0.18 -10.73
CA LEU A 358 8.82 -1.04 -11.56
C LEU A 358 9.17 -0.90 -13.06
N ALA A 359 9.51 0.31 -13.54
CA ALA A 359 9.97 0.50 -14.92
C ALA A 359 11.37 -0.10 -15.17
N HIS A 360 12.18 -0.34 -14.12
CA HIS A 360 13.51 -0.90 -14.25
C HIS A 360 13.47 -2.35 -14.80
N PRO A 361 14.07 -2.66 -15.97
CA PRO A 361 13.95 -3.97 -16.64
C PRO A 361 14.53 -5.15 -15.85
N LYS A 362 15.41 -4.88 -14.89
CA LYS A 362 16.01 -5.87 -13.99
C LYS A 362 15.78 -5.50 -12.53
N GLY A 363 14.64 -4.85 -12.24
CA GLY A 363 14.19 -4.42 -10.92
C GLY A 363 13.18 -5.37 -10.26
N PRO A 364 12.58 -4.98 -9.12
CA PRO A 364 11.55 -5.77 -8.45
C PRO A 364 10.29 -5.94 -9.32
N LEU A 365 9.53 -7.02 -9.06
CA LEU A 365 8.31 -7.34 -9.81
C LEU A 365 7.08 -6.61 -9.29
N ALA A 366 6.99 -6.42 -7.97
CA ALA A 366 5.94 -5.64 -7.35
C ALA A 366 6.47 -4.80 -6.19
N PHE A 367 5.74 -3.74 -5.89
CA PHE A 367 5.99 -2.85 -4.78
C PHE A 367 4.72 -2.74 -3.96
N ILE A 368 4.81 -3.00 -2.66
CA ILE A 368 3.72 -2.86 -1.70
C ILE A 368 4.05 -1.65 -0.84
N GLY A 369 3.15 -0.68 -0.75
CA GLY A 369 3.40 0.52 0.03
C GLY A 369 2.14 1.23 0.45
N HIS A 370 2.32 2.28 1.25
CA HIS A 370 1.24 3.04 1.83
C HIS A 370 0.91 4.29 0.98
N LEU A 371 -0.38 4.53 0.77
CA LEU A 371 -0.92 5.79 0.27
C LEU A 371 -1.16 6.72 1.45
N ASP A 372 -0.91 8.03 1.31
CA ASP A 372 -1.14 8.99 2.43
C ASP A 372 -0.17 8.78 3.62
N PRO A 373 -0.24 9.56 4.73
CA PRO A 373 0.54 9.26 5.92
C PRO A 373 0.24 7.88 6.50
N ALA A 374 1.30 7.14 6.83
CA ALA A 374 1.24 5.86 7.51
C ALA A 374 1.34 6.07 9.03
N TRP A 375 0.39 5.52 9.78
CA TRP A 375 0.29 5.73 11.23
C TRP A 375 0.81 4.50 11.99
N VAL A 376 1.14 4.67 13.27
CA VAL A 376 1.48 3.51 14.13
C VAL A 376 0.28 2.56 14.31
N TYR A 377 -0.93 3.06 14.10
CA TYR A 377 -2.17 2.31 14.22
C TYR A 377 -2.30 1.13 13.25
N SER A 378 -1.59 1.12 12.12
CA SER A 378 -1.56 -0.04 11.21
C SER A 378 -0.98 -1.30 11.85
N PHE A 379 0.03 -1.16 12.72
CA PHE A 379 0.72 -2.30 13.29
C PHE A 379 0.49 -2.47 14.78
N GLY A 380 0.24 -1.41 15.54
CA GLY A 380 0.07 -1.48 16.99
C GLY A 380 -0.82 -0.39 17.55
N ASP A 381 -1.10 -0.48 18.85
CA ASP A 381 -1.78 0.60 19.57
C ASP A 381 -0.75 1.37 20.40
N PRO A 382 -0.43 2.64 20.08
CA PRO A 382 0.58 3.40 20.82
C PRO A 382 0.37 3.44 22.33
N SER A 383 -0.89 3.35 22.79
CA SER A 383 -1.26 3.42 24.21
C SER A 383 -0.98 2.14 24.98
N CYS A 384 -0.97 0.98 24.31
CA CYS A 384 -0.75 -0.33 24.91
C CYS A 384 0.15 -1.23 24.08
N ILE A 385 1.06 -0.68 23.27
CA ILE A 385 1.89 -1.47 22.35
C ILE A 385 2.82 -2.47 23.08
N ALA A 386 3.11 -2.22 24.35
CA ALA A 386 3.85 -3.14 25.22
C ALA A 386 3.00 -4.35 25.68
N ASP A 387 1.67 -4.31 25.51
CA ASP A 387 0.78 -5.45 25.71
C ASP A 387 0.67 -6.24 24.40
N ASP A 388 1.15 -7.49 24.45
CA ASP A 388 1.06 -8.47 23.38
C ASP A 388 -0.33 -8.55 22.72
N LYS A 389 -1.42 -8.36 23.46
CA LYS A 389 -2.78 -8.44 22.92
C LYS A 389 -3.13 -7.28 21.99
N CYS A 390 -2.73 -6.05 22.34
CA CYS A 390 -2.99 -4.85 21.54
C CYS A 390 -2.18 -4.84 20.24
N TRP A 391 -0.97 -5.38 20.33
CA TRP A 391 0.01 -5.44 19.27
C TRP A 391 -0.25 -6.56 18.25
N LYS A 392 -0.46 -7.79 18.71
CA LYS A 392 -0.46 -8.98 17.85
C LYS A 392 -1.57 -9.00 16.80
N SER A 393 -2.75 -8.42 17.10
CA SER A 393 -3.89 -8.42 16.17
C SER A 393 -3.62 -7.53 14.95
N ARG A 394 -3.11 -6.32 15.18
CA ARG A 394 -2.77 -5.33 14.14
C ARG A 394 -1.57 -5.75 13.30
N MET A 395 -0.64 -6.54 13.85
CA MET A 395 0.44 -7.14 13.07
C MET A 395 0.07 -8.33 12.20
N SER A 396 -1.08 -8.94 12.42
CA SER A 396 -1.44 -10.16 11.71
C SER A 396 -1.34 -10.03 10.19
N PRO A 397 -1.80 -8.94 9.53
CA PRO A 397 -1.66 -8.76 8.09
C PRO A 397 -0.21 -8.70 7.63
N PHE A 398 0.66 -7.96 8.33
CA PHE A 398 2.07 -7.84 7.98
C PHE A 398 2.80 -9.20 8.09
N ARG A 399 2.59 -9.91 9.20
CA ARG A 399 3.19 -11.25 9.40
C ARG A 399 2.74 -12.21 8.30
N GLN A 400 1.44 -12.20 7.98
CA GLN A 400 0.89 -13.07 6.95
C GLN A 400 1.40 -12.73 5.56
N ALA A 401 1.44 -11.44 5.18
CA ALA A 401 1.95 -11.00 3.88
C ALA A 401 3.43 -11.40 3.71
N VAL A 402 4.28 -11.15 4.72
CA VAL A 402 5.69 -11.54 4.68
C VAL A 402 5.85 -13.06 4.58
N ASP A 403 5.10 -13.83 5.37
CA ASP A 403 5.15 -15.28 5.35
C ASP A 403 4.69 -15.85 3.99
N GLN A 404 3.59 -15.33 3.43
CA GLN A 404 3.05 -15.73 2.14
C GLN A 404 4.00 -15.40 0.99
N ILE A 405 4.56 -14.19 0.95
CA ILE A 405 5.57 -13.81 -0.07
C ILE A 405 6.76 -14.76 0.00
N LEU A 406 7.25 -15.07 1.22
CA LEU A 406 8.37 -16.01 1.45
C LEU A 406 8.00 -17.49 1.25
N GLN A 407 6.74 -17.79 0.94
CA GLN A 407 6.25 -19.10 0.49
C GLN A 407 5.94 -19.13 -1.01
N GLY A 408 6.23 -18.04 -1.74
CA GLY A 408 6.02 -17.97 -3.19
C GLY A 408 4.60 -17.56 -3.59
N ALA A 409 3.84 -16.95 -2.69
CA ALA A 409 2.55 -16.36 -3.03
C ALA A 409 2.69 -15.18 -4.01
N SER A 410 1.64 -14.92 -4.78
CA SER A 410 1.49 -13.69 -5.55
C SER A 410 1.39 -12.47 -4.62
N ALA A 411 1.84 -11.31 -5.11
CA ALA A 411 1.81 -10.08 -4.32
C ALA A 411 0.40 -9.70 -3.87
N GLY A 412 -0.60 -9.88 -4.74
CA GLY A 412 -2.00 -9.60 -4.44
C GLY A 412 -2.60 -10.59 -3.44
N TYR A 413 -2.33 -11.89 -3.58
CA TYR A 413 -2.79 -12.89 -2.61
C TYR A 413 -2.18 -12.66 -1.22
N ALA A 414 -0.90 -12.28 -1.17
CA ALA A 414 -0.22 -11.95 0.09
C ALA A 414 -0.89 -10.79 0.85
N MET A 415 -1.58 -9.88 0.14
CA MET A 415 -2.27 -8.74 0.73
C MET A 415 -3.73 -9.03 1.12
N LYS A 416 -4.25 -10.22 0.81
CA LYS A 416 -5.65 -10.61 1.11
C LYS A 416 -6.07 -10.32 2.56
N ARG A 417 -5.16 -10.51 3.52
CA ARG A 417 -5.47 -10.26 4.93
C ARG A 417 -5.68 -8.78 5.26
N PHE A 418 -4.95 -7.87 4.62
CA PHE A 418 -5.21 -6.44 4.76
C PHE A 418 -6.63 -6.11 4.30
N ASN A 419 -7.02 -6.63 3.14
CA ASN A 419 -8.33 -6.39 2.54
C ASN A 419 -9.48 -6.95 3.40
N GLU A 420 -9.30 -8.13 4.00
CA GLU A 420 -10.27 -8.71 4.95
C GLU A 420 -10.44 -7.86 6.22
N ILE A 421 -9.33 -7.37 6.79
CA ILE A 421 -9.39 -6.52 7.99
C ILE A 421 -10.05 -5.18 7.65
N TYR A 422 -9.68 -4.57 6.53
CA TYR A 422 -10.31 -3.36 6.02
C TYR A 422 -11.83 -3.53 5.89
N ALA A 423 -12.29 -4.62 5.27
CA ALA A 423 -13.71 -4.91 5.11
C ALA A 423 -14.40 -5.10 6.48
N ALA A 424 -13.82 -5.89 7.37
CA ALA A 424 -14.37 -6.15 8.71
C ALA A 424 -14.48 -4.87 9.55
N LEU A 425 -13.44 -4.03 9.55
CA LEU A 425 -13.43 -2.77 10.28
C LEU A 425 -14.41 -1.76 9.68
N SER A 426 -14.62 -1.76 8.37
CA SER A 426 -15.63 -0.92 7.72
C SER A 426 -17.04 -1.27 8.20
N VAL A 427 -17.39 -2.56 8.30
CA VAL A 427 -18.67 -3.02 8.87
C VAL A 427 -18.78 -2.63 10.35
N TYR A 428 -17.73 -2.82 11.13
CA TYR A 428 -17.72 -2.50 12.55
C TYR A 428 -17.87 -1.00 12.83
N LEU A 429 -17.21 -0.16 12.03
CA LEU A 429 -17.29 1.29 12.11
C LEU A 429 -18.73 1.79 11.87
N ALA A 430 -19.39 1.24 10.85
CA ALA A 430 -20.76 1.58 10.50
C ALA A 430 -21.76 1.24 11.62
N ASN A 431 -21.63 0.04 12.20
CA ASN A 431 -22.48 -0.38 13.31
C ASN A 431 -22.23 0.50 14.55
N THR A 432 -20.97 0.86 14.81
CA THR A 432 -20.58 1.74 15.93
C THR A 432 -21.18 3.14 15.78
N GLU A 433 -21.28 3.64 14.55
CA GLU A 433 -21.94 4.92 14.26
C GLU A 433 -23.47 4.84 14.43
N ASP A 434 -24.12 3.79 13.92
CA ASP A 434 -25.58 3.63 14.04
C ASP A 434 -26.01 3.48 15.51
N ASP A 435 -25.25 2.74 16.31
CA ASP A 435 -25.46 2.61 17.75
C ASP A 435 -25.34 3.94 18.48
N PHE A 436 -24.39 4.80 18.08
CA PHE A 436 -24.24 6.15 18.63
C PHE A 436 -25.45 7.02 18.36
N ARG A 437 -25.94 7.02 17.12
CA ARG A 437 -27.12 7.80 16.73
C ARG A 437 -28.38 7.38 17.50
N ARG A 438 -28.51 6.08 17.81
CA ARG A 438 -29.66 5.51 18.54
C ARG A 438 -29.60 5.73 20.05
N ASN A 439 -28.41 5.62 20.65
CA ASN A 439 -28.23 5.57 22.09
C ASN A 439 -27.54 6.82 22.66
N SER A 440 -27.85 8.00 22.12
CA SER A 440 -27.23 9.32 22.42
C SER A 440 -27.33 9.81 23.89
N LYS A 441 -27.68 8.94 24.83
CA LYS A 441 -27.63 9.16 26.28
C LYS A 441 -26.76 8.07 26.92
N LEU A 442 -25.44 8.24 26.98
CA LEU A 442 -24.60 7.22 27.62
C LEU A 442 -23.52 7.85 28.51
N GLU A 443 -23.52 7.43 29.76
CA GLU A 443 -22.43 7.52 30.76
C GLU A 443 -21.12 6.84 30.29
N GLN A 444 -21.02 6.44 29.02
CA GLN A 444 -19.94 5.67 28.38
C GLN A 444 -19.36 6.38 27.14
N GLU A 445 -19.56 7.70 27.00
CA GLU A 445 -19.06 8.49 25.86
C GLU A 445 -17.57 8.25 25.60
N SER A 446 -16.73 8.24 26.65
CA SER A 446 -15.28 8.04 26.54
C SER A 446 -14.88 6.68 25.96
N LEU A 447 -15.52 5.59 26.40
CA LEU A 447 -15.27 4.23 25.89
C LEU A 447 -15.70 4.10 24.44
N TRP A 448 -16.84 4.70 24.08
CA TRP A 448 -17.32 4.70 22.71
C TRP A 448 -16.41 5.52 21.79
N THR A 449 -16.04 6.74 22.18
CA THR A 449 -15.12 7.60 21.42
C THR A 449 -13.82 6.87 21.14
N ARG A 450 -13.30 6.14 22.13
CA ARG A 450 -12.10 5.32 21.96
C ARG A 450 -12.25 4.21 20.93
N LYS A 451 -13.31 3.42 21.05
CA LYS A 451 -13.63 2.38 20.07
C LYS A 451 -13.79 2.95 18.66
N LEU A 452 -14.40 4.13 18.52
CA LEU A 452 -14.56 4.82 17.24
C LEU A 452 -13.21 5.26 16.65
N VAL A 453 -12.40 5.98 17.42
CA VAL A 453 -11.08 6.48 16.99
C VAL A 453 -10.19 5.31 16.59
N GLU A 454 -10.08 4.28 17.44
CA GLU A 454 -9.24 3.11 17.17
C GLU A 454 -9.68 2.37 15.90
N THR A 455 -10.98 2.15 15.72
CA THR A 455 -11.52 1.49 14.52
C THR A 455 -11.25 2.33 13.28
N TRP A 456 -11.58 3.63 13.33
CA TRP A 456 -11.43 4.55 12.21
C TRP A 456 -9.97 4.66 11.76
N MET A 457 -9.04 4.85 12.70
CA MET A 457 -7.61 4.90 12.44
C MET A 457 -7.13 3.60 11.81
N THR A 458 -7.40 2.46 12.45
CA THR A 458 -6.93 1.15 11.97
C THR A 458 -7.50 0.84 10.59
N ARG A 459 -8.77 1.17 10.34
CA ARG A 459 -9.44 0.93 9.06
C ARG A 459 -8.79 1.72 7.93
N ASN A 460 -8.61 3.04 8.11
CA ASN A 460 -8.06 3.91 7.07
C ASN A 460 -6.56 3.70 6.84
N ASP A 461 -5.81 3.31 7.87
CA ASP A 461 -4.39 2.95 7.69
C ASP A 461 -4.27 1.59 6.97
N THR A 462 -5.15 0.63 7.28
CA THR A 462 -5.15 -0.69 6.60
C THR A 462 -5.52 -0.58 5.11
N GLN A 463 -6.51 0.23 4.76
CA GLN A 463 -6.99 0.36 3.37
C GLN A 463 -5.92 0.92 2.42
N ASN A 464 -4.97 1.68 2.96
CA ASN A 464 -4.03 2.47 2.20
C ASN A 464 -2.76 1.70 1.84
N PHE A 465 -2.62 0.43 2.26
CA PHE A 465 -1.61 -0.47 1.70
C PHE A 465 -2.05 -1.03 0.36
N VAL A 466 -1.35 -0.67 -0.71
CA VAL A 466 -1.68 -1.07 -2.08
C VAL A 466 -0.53 -1.82 -2.75
N VAL A 467 -0.88 -2.68 -3.71
CA VAL A 467 0.07 -3.31 -4.62
C VAL A 467 0.26 -2.43 -5.86
N LEU A 468 1.51 -2.15 -6.20
CA LEU A 468 1.93 -1.55 -7.46
C LEU A 468 2.68 -2.61 -8.29
N GLY A 469 2.30 -2.75 -9.56
CA GLY A 469 2.66 -3.88 -10.42
C GLY A 469 1.49 -4.86 -10.61
N ASP A 470 1.74 -5.93 -11.37
CA ASP A 470 0.86 -7.08 -11.55
C ASP A 470 0.61 -7.76 -10.20
N PRO A 471 -0.64 -7.81 -9.69
CA PRO A 471 -0.95 -8.47 -8.43
C PRO A 471 -0.71 -9.98 -8.48
N ALA A 472 -0.64 -10.58 -9.66
CA ALA A 472 -0.32 -12.00 -9.84
C ALA A 472 1.20 -12.30 -9.84
N ALA A 473 2.06 -11.28 -9.86
CA ALA A 473 3.50 -11.47 -9.84
C ALA A 473 3.94 -12.12 -8.52
N LYS A 474 4.84 -13.11 -8.63
CA LYS A 474 5.39 -13.83 -7.47
C LYS A 474 6.91 -13.92 -7.53
N ALA A 475 7.51 -13.87 -6.36
CA ALA A 475 8.93 -14.15 -6.18
C ALA A 475 9.19 -15.65 -6.37
N LYS A 476 9.53 -16.07 -7.60
CA LYS A 476 9.86 -17.47 -7.93
C LYS A 476 11.17 -17.86 -7.24
N MET A 477 11.09 -18.69 -6.22
CA MET A 477 12.23 -19.13 -5.43
C MET A 477 12.89 -20.38 -6.01
N LEU A 478 14.18 -20.53 -5.73
CA LEU A 478 14.94 -21.75 -5.97
C LEU A 478 14.44 -22.92 -5.10
#